data_AF-A0A183HEB2-F1
#
_entry.id   AF-A0A183HEB2-F1
#
_cell.length_a   1.000
_cell.length_b   1.000
_cell.length_c   1.000
_cell.angle_alpha   90.00
_cell.angle_beta   90.00
_cell.angle_gamma   90.00
#
_symmetry.space_group_name_H-M   'P 1'
#
loop_
_entity.id
_entity.type
_entity.pdbx_description
1 polymer ?
#
loop_
_entity_poly.entity_id
_entity_poly.type
_entity_poly.pdbx_seq_one_letter_code
_entity_poly.pdbx_strand_id
1 'polypeptide(L)'
;MDDVTYSAQKAIAYDKACRWDAAIYFYIDAADSILKLIREEKIPSSYKEKAEEYMKRAEVIRLQSASKASSANIKSQQQLNLERAEFLLYQALDQDEAGNISEAIILYSQAIELCIDTSNTSCNATIAQKLRQLAKKALDRAEVLKAQERRSPSLELPEPPVDEISNLKISKDFEQPTASPNSSKKTLRIKQKAGGSDDDRLTKSELAVLAITSNVNGRQYVPFLAVDLKERFAYPVPFTDKNGLLALSDKQIKRLKSWMRPDEFMQCPKIIDRIDSSTIKQHS
;
A
#
# COMPACT_ATOMS: atom_id res chain seq x y z
N MET A 1 4.51 45.57 -26.20
CA MET A 1 3.18 45.17 -26.69
C MET A 1 3.19 43.73 -27.18
N ASP A 2 4.23 43.29 -27.90
CA ASP A 2 4.30 41.94 -28.48
C ASP A 2 4.29 40.81 -27.45
N ASP A 3 4.86 41.05 -26.27
CA ASP A 3 4.90 40.06 -25.19
C ASP A 3 3.50 39.80 -24.59
N VAL A 4 2.71 40.86 -24.44
CA VAL A 4 1.31 40.77 -23.95
C VAL A 4 0.42 40.04 -24.95
N THR A 5 0.54 40.37 -26.24
CA THR A 5 -0.27 39.74 -27.28
C THR A 5 0.10 38.27 -27.44
N TYR A 6 1.38 37.92 -27.30
CA TYR A 6 1.86 36.55 -27.27
C TYR A 6 1.27 35.74 -26.11
N SER A 7 1.39 36.23 -24.87
CA SER A 7 0.86 35.55 -23.69
C SER A 7 -0.67 35.42 -23.75
N ALA A 8 -1.37 36.46 -24.19
CA ALA A 8 -2.83 36.42 -24.36
C ALA A 8 -3.28 35.38 -25.41
N GLN A 9 -2.60 35.31 -26.56
CA GLN A 9 -2.91 34.32 -27.59
C GLN A 9 -2.66 32.89 -27.11
N LYS A 10 -1.53 32.66 -26.42
CA LYS A 10 -1.23 31.36 -25.79
C LYS A 10 -2.27 30.97 -24.75
N ALA A 11 -2.67 31.90 -23.89
CA ALA A 11 -3.68 31.65 -22.86
C ALA A 11 -4.98 31.13 -23.48
N ILE A 12 -5.48 31.81 -24.53
CA ILE A 12 -6.70 31.42 -25.24
C ILE A 12 -6.54 30.08 -25.96
N ALA A 13 -5.38 29.83 -26.57
CA ALA A 13 -5.11 28.55 -27.23
C ALA A 13 -5.13 27.37 -26.24
N TYR A 14 -4.51 27.54 -25.07
CA TYR A 14 -4.51 26.51 -24.02
C TYR A 14 -5.88 26.33 -23.37
N ASP A 15 -6.64 27.41 -23.20
CA ASP A 15 -8.02 27.37 -22.70
C ASP A 15 -8.90 26.55 -23.66
N LYS A 16 -8.83 26.83 -24.96
CA LYS A 16 -9.54 26.05 -26.00
C LYS A 16 -9.08 24.59 -26.09
N ALA A 17 -7.81 24.33 -25.80
CA ALA A 17 -7.23 22.98 -25.79
C ALA A 17 -7.45 22.23 -24.45
N CYS A 18 -8.22 22.80 -23.51
CA CYS A 18 -8.47 22.23 -22.19
C CYS A 18 -7.20 21.97 -21.35
N ARG A 19 -6.11 22.70 -21.62
CA ARG A 19 -4.86 22.64 -20.83
C ARG A 19 -4.89 23.70 -19.73
N TRP A 20 -5.69 23.43 -18.70
CA TRP A 20 -6.09 24.40 -17.68
C TRP A 20 -4.92 25.06 -16.95
N ASP A 21 -3.92 24.30 -16.50
CA ASP A 21 -2.78 24.85 -15.75
C ASP A 21 -1.94 25.83 -16.60
N ALA A 22 -1.70 25.47 -17.86
CA ALA A 22 -1.00 26.33 -18.80
C ALA A 22 -1.83 27.58 -19.14
N ALA A 23 -3.15 27.43 -19.32
CA ALA A 23 -4.04 28.56 -19.57
C ALA A 23 -4.03 29.56 -18.39
N ILE A 24 -4.12 29.08 -17.15
CA ILE A 24 -4.06 29.91 -15.94
C ILE A 24 -2.76 30.71 -15.91
N TYR A 25 -1.62 30.03 -16.12
CA TYR A 25 -0.31 30.67 -16.12
C TYR A 25 -0.24 31.84 -17.13
N PHE A 26 -0.60 31.60 -18.39
CA PHE A 26 -0.53 32.62 -19.43
C PHE A 26 -1.58 33.74 -19.27
N TYR A 27 -2.75 33.45 -18.67
CA TYR A 27 -3.73 34.49 -18.35
C TYR A 27 -3.23 35.44 -17.25
N ILE A 28 -2.58 34.91 -16.22
CA ILE A 28 -1.98 35.72 -15.15
C ILE A 28 -0.82 36.54 -15.70
N ASP A 29 0.07 35.90 -16.46
CA ASP A 29 1.22 36.56 -17.09
C ASP A 29 0.80 37.71 -18.03
N ALA A 30 -0.25 37.50 -18.83
CA ALA A 30 -0.81 38.54 -19.68
C ALA A 30 -1.40 39.71 -18.86
N ALA A 31 -2.11 39.42 -17.77
CA ALA A 31 -2.69 40.44 -16.89
C ALA A 31 -1.61 41.28 -16.19
N ASP A 32 -0.60 40.62 -15.61
CA ASP A 32 0.52 41.28 -14.92
C ASP A 32 1.34 42.14 -15.88
N SER A 33 1.58 41.64 -17.09
CA SER A 33 2.27 42.39 -18.15
C SER A 33 1.50 43.64 -18.58
N ILE A 34 0.17 43.57 -18.68
CA ILE A 34 -0.68 44.74 -18.95
C ILE A 34 -0.58 45.76 -17.80
N LEU A 35 -0.71 45.32 -16.55
CA LEU A 35 -0.63 46.19 -15.37
C LEU A 35 0.75 46.87 -15.25
N LYS A 36 1.82 46.16 -15.58
CA LYS A 36 3.18 46.69 -15.61
C LYS A 36 3.31 47.80 -16.67
N LEU A 37 2.82 47.56 -17.88
CA LEU A 37 2.90 48.55 -18.96
C LEU A 37 2.03 49.79 -18.72
N ILE A 38 0.91 49.65 -18.00
CA ILE A 38 0.11 50.80 -17.53
C ILE A 38 0.90 51.63 -16.52
N ARG A 39 1.59 50.98 -15.57
CA ARG A 39 2.44 51.67 -14.58
C ARG A 39 3.61 52.41 -15.23
N GLU A 40 4.16 51.86 -16.30
CA GLU A 40 5.21 52.47 -17.11
C GLU A 40 4.68 53.53 -18.09
N GLU A 41 3.37 53.84 -18.07
CA GLU A 41 2.68 54.78 -18.96
C GLU A 41 2.83 54.47 -20.46
N LYS A 42 3.22 53.24 -20.81
CA LYS A 42 3.36 52.78 -22.20
C LYS A 42 2.02 52.43 -22.85
N ILE A 43 1.00 52.19 -22.03
CA ILE A 43 -0.36 51.81 -22.46
C ILE A 43 -1.39 52.60 -21.64
N PRO A 44 -2.51 53.05 -22.25
CA PRO A 44 -3.58 53.71 -21.52
C PRO A 44 -4.21 52.85 -20.41
N SER A 45 -4.71 53.50 -19.36
CA SER A 45 -5.42 52.86 -18.25
C SER A 45 -6.71 52.12 -18.66
N SER A 46 -7.23 52.35 -19.87
CA SER A 46 -8.38 51.62 -20.42
C SER A 46 -8.14 50.11 -20.53
N TYR A 47 -6.88 49.67 -20.65
CA TYR A 47 -6.54 48.25 -20.71
C TYR A 47 -6.63 47.53 -19.35
N LYS A 48 -6.85 48.26 -18.26
CA LYS A 48 -7.03 47.69 -16.92
C LYS A 48 -8.21 46.72 -16.88
N GLU A 49 -9.31 47.05 -17.55
CA GLU A 49 -10.48 46.18 -17.64
C GLU A 49 -10.12 44.83 -18.30
N LYS A 50 -9.24 44.85 -19.31
CA LYS A 50 -8.77 43.64 -19.99
C LYS A 50 -7.90 42.76 -19.09
N ALA A 51 -7.02 43.37 -18.28
CA ALA A 51 -6.25 42.63 -17.29
C ALA A 51 -7.16 41.97 -16.25
N GLU A 52 -8.20 42.67 -15.80
CA GLU A 52 -9.20 42.14 -14.87
C GLU A 52 -10.00 40.98 -15.50
N GLU A 53 -10.34 41.04 -16.78
CA GLU A 53 -10.97 39.92 -17.49
C GLU A 53 -10.09 38.66 -17.51
N TYR A 54 -8.79 38.81 -17.79
CA TYR A 54 -7.86 37.68 -17.78
C TYR A 54 -7.69 37.08 -16.40
N MET A 55 -7.58 37.90 -15.35
CA MET A 55 -7.57 37.40 -13.98
C MET A 55 -8.87 36.68 -13.61
N LYS A 56 -10.04 37.24 -13.96
CA LYS A 56 -11.35 36.60 -13.73
C LYS A 56 -11.43 35.26 -14.45
N ARG A 57 -10.94 35.17 -15.69
CA ARG A 57 -10.93 33.90 -16.44
C ARG A 57 -10.02 32.85 -15.78
N ALA A 58 -8.82 33.24 -15.36
CA ALA A 58 -7.91 32.35 -14.63
C ALA A 58 -8.54 31.83 -13.32
N GLU A 59 -9.22 32.69 -12.58
CA GLU A 59 -9.96 32.32 -11.36
C GLU A 59 -11.12 31.36 -11.64
N VAL A 60 -11.90 31.60 -12.70
CA VAL A 60 -12.98 30.68 -13.10
C VAL A 60 -12.42 29.31 -13.45
N ILE A 61 -11.33 29.24 -14.22
CA ILE A 61 -10.68 27.97 -14.57
C ILE A 61 -10.17 27.28 -13.29
N ARG A 62 -9.55 28.03 -12.37
CA ARG A 62 -9.06 27.50 -11.08
C ARG A 62 -10.19 26.93 -10.23
N LEU A 63 -11.30 27.66 -10.09
CA LEU A 63 -12.47 27.21 -9.34
C LEU A 63 -13.15 26.03 -10.00
N GLN A 64 -13.22 25.98 -11.33
CA GLN A 64 -13.75 24.83 -12.06
C GLN A 64 -12.84 23.60 -11.91
N SER A 65 -11.53 23.78 -11.92
CA SER A 65 -10.56 22.71 -11.66
C SER A 65 -10.60 22.24 -10.21
N ALA A 66 -10.80 23.14 -9.25
CA ALA A 66 -10.95 22.80 -7.83
C ALA A 66 -12.30 22.12 -7.53
N SER A 67 -13.39 22.59 -8.14
CA SER A 67 -14.73 21.98 -8.08
C SER A 67 -14.74 20.61 -8.73
N LYS A 68 -14.04 20.44 -9.88
CA LYS A 68 -13.79 19.13 -10.47
C LYS A 68 -12.91 18.31 -9.54
N ALA A 69 -11.83 18.81 -8.96
CA ALA A 69 -11.01 18.05 -8.00
C ALA A 69 -11.79 17.60 -6.75
N SER A 70 -12.78 18.38 -6.28
CA SER A 70 -13.65 17.97 -5.16
C SER A 70 -14.81 17.05 -5.57
N SER A 71 -15.10 16.92 -6.86
CA SER A 71 -16.22 16.13 -7.42
C SER A 71 -15.76 15.04 -8.39
N ALA A 72 -14.46 14.88 -8.63
CA ALA A 72 -13.90 14.00 -9.65
C ALA A 72 -13.36 12.71 -9.02
N ASN A 73 -14.20 11.68 -9.14
CA ASN A 73 -13.79 10.34 -9.50
C ASN A 73 -12.89 9.61 -8.48
N ILE A 74 -13.45 9.33 -7.30
CA ILE A 74 -13.01 8.19 -6.48
C ILE A 74 -13.03 6.98 -7.42
N LYS A 75 -11.88 6.30 -7.55
CA LYS A 75 -11.75 5.14 -8.44
C LYS A 75 -12.88 4.16 -8.12
N SER A 76 -13.58 3.70 -9.16
CA SER A 76 -14.61 2.68 -8.96
C SER A 76 -13.98 1.42 -8.37
N GLN A 77 -14.75 0.64 -7.62
CA GLN A 77 -14.29 -0.64 -7.07
C GLN A 77 -13.71 -1.55 -8.17
N GLN A 78 -14.29 -1.49 -9.37
CA GLN A 78 -13.83 -2.25 -10.54
C GLN A 78 -12.43 -1.80 -11.00
N GLN A 79 -12.16 -0.50 -10.98
CA GLN A 79 -10.85 0.06 -11.33
C GLN A 79 -9.78 -0.32 -10.30
N LEU A 80 -10.13 -0.28 -9.01
CA LEU A 80 -9.24 -0.71 -7.93
C LEU A 80 -8.90 -2.21 -8.03
N ASN A 81 -9.91 -3.04 -8.28
CA ASN A 81 -9.70 -4.48 -8.45
C ASN A 81 -8.83 -4.80 -9.67
N LEU A 82 -8.94 -4.02 -10.75
CA LEU A 82 -8.10 -4.18 -11.94
C LEU A 82 -6.63 -3.86 -11.61
N GLU A 83 -6.36 -2.72 -10.99
CA GLU A 83 -4.99 -2.33 -10.59
C GLU A 83 -4.37 -3.37 -9.65
N ARG A 84 -5.17 -3.92 -8.75
CA ARG A 84 -4.76 -5.00 -7.84
C ARG A 84 -4.46 -6.30 -8.57
N ALA A 85 -5.26 -6.68 -9.56
CA ALA A 85 -5.01 -7.86 -10.38
C ALA A 85 -3.72 -7.72 -11.20
N GLU A 86 -3.46 -6.52 -11.74
CA GLU A 86 -2.20 -6.21 -12.42
C GLU A 86 -1.01 -6.30 -11.46
N PHE A 87 -1.12 -5.74 -10.25
CA PHE A 87 -0.07 -5.82 -9.23
C PHE A 87 0.26 -7.26 -8.84
N LEU A 88 -0.76 -8.09 -8.63
CA LEU A 88 -0.58 -9.53 -8.38
C LEU A 88 0.17 -10.23 -9.51
N LEU A 89 -0.14 -9.88 -10.75
CA LEU A 89 0.50 -10.47 -11.91
C LEU A 89 1.98 -10.08 -12.01
N TYR A 90 2.32 -8.83 -11.69
CA TYR A 90 3.72 -8.40 -11.61
C TYR A 90 4.48 -9.17 -10.52
N GLN A 91 3.90 -9.32 -9.34
CA GLN A 91 4.52 -10.15 -8.29
C GLN A 91 4.70 -11.59 -8.76
N ALA A 92 3.71 -12.15 -9.47
CA ALA A 92 3.78 -13.53 -9.96
C ALA A 92 4.94 -13.69 -10.96
N LEU A 93 5.10 -12.71 -11.86
CA LEU A 93 6.20 -12.66 -12.82
C LEU A 93 7.55 -12.54 -12.12
N ASP A 94 7.68 -11.66 -11.13
CA ASP A 94 8.93 -11.52 -10.37
C ASP A 94 9.33 -12.84 -9.67
N GLN A 95 8.36 -13.56 -9.10
CA GLN A 95 8.61 -14.86 -8.46
C GLN A 95 8.91 -15.97 -9.47
N ASP A 96 8.26 -15.94 -10.63
CA ASP A 96 8.52 -16.86 -11.74
C ASP A 96 9.95 -16.68 -12.27
N GLU A 97 10.35 -15.43 -12.53
CA GLU A 97 11.71 -15.08 -12.97
C GLU A 97 12.77 -15.41 -11.90
N ALA A 98 12.44 -15.25 -10.62
CA ALA A 98 13.30 -15.65 -9.50
C ALA A 98 13.42 -17.18 -9.33
N GLY A 99 12.63 -17.98 -10.05
CA GLY A 99 12.61 -19.44 -9.94
C GLY A 99 11.84 -19.98 -8.74
N ASN A 100 11.09 -19.13 -8.03
CA ASN A 100 10.24 -19.52 -6.89
C ASN A 100 8.89 -20.06 -7.39
N ILE A 101 8.94 -21.23 -8.05
CA ILE A 101 7.80 -21.82 -8.78
C ILE A 101 6.53 -21.95 -7.91
N SER A 102 6.66 -22.47 -6.70
CA SER A 102 5.53 -22.66 -5.79
C SER A 102 4.83 -21.35 -5.46
N GLU A 103 5.59 -20.28 -5.27
CA GLU A 103 5.09 -18.96 -4.90
C GLU A 103 4.47 -18.23 -6.10
N ALA A 104 5.08 -18.37 -7.27
CA ALA A 104 4.54 -17.88 -8.53
C ALA A 104 3.17 -18.50 -8.83
N ILE A 105 3.00 -19.81 -8.64
CA ILE A 105 1.72 -20.50 -8.84
C ILE A 105 0.63 -19.92 -7.91
N ILE A 106 0.95 -19.67 -6.64
CA ILE A 106 -0.01 -19.09 -5.67
C ILE A 106 -0.44 -17.69 -6.14
N LEU A 107 0.51 -16.84 -6.52
CA LEU A 107 0.23 -15.48 -6.98
C LEU A 107 -0.58 -15.45 -8.27
N TYR A 108 -0.22 -16.27 -9.26
CA TYR A 108 -1.01 -16.42 -10.48
C TYR A 108 -2.44 -16.88 -10.17
N SER A 109 -2.61 -17.86 -9.27
CA SER A 109 -3.94 -18.34 -8.86
C SER A 109 -4.79 -17.22 -8.26
N GLN A 110 -4.21 -16.41 -7.37
CA GLN A 110 -4.88 -15.26 -6.77
C GLN A 110 -5.25 -14.19 -7.79
N ALA A 111 -4.35 -13.91 -8.75
CA ALA A 111 -4.61 -12.95 -9.82
C ALA A 111 -5.78 -13.39 -10.71
N ILE A 112 -5.84 -14.68 -11.05
CA ILE A 112 -6.90 -15.29 -11.87
C ILE A 112 -8.25 -15.20 -11.17
N GLU A 113 -8.32 -15.58 -9.89
CA GLU A 113 -9.54 -15.52 -9.09
C GLU A 113 -10.10 -14.09 -9.04
N LEU A 114 -9.25 -13.11 -8.72
CA LEU A 114 -9.63 -11.70 -8.68
C LEU A 114 -10.12 -11.18 -10.05
N CYS A 115 -9.48 -11.59 -11.15
CA CYS A 115 -9.91 -11.23 -12.50
C CYS A 115 -11.28 -11.79 -12.84
N ILE A 116 -11.54 -13.05 -12.50
CA ILE A 116 -12.83 -13.71 -12.77
C ILE A 116 -13.94 -13.04 -11.97
N ASP A 117 -13.74 -12.85 -10.67
CA ASP A 117 -14.70 -12.20 -9.78
C ASP A 117 -15.05 -10.80 -10.27
N THR A 118 -14.03 -10.00 -10.59
CA THR A 118 -14.22 -8.63 -11.08
C THR A 118 -14.90 -8.62 -12.46
N SER A 119 -14.62 -9.59 -13.33
CA SER A 119 -15.26 -9.70 -14.63
C SER A 119 -16.75 -10.08 -14.55
N ASN A 120 -17.15 -10.80 -13.50
CA ASN A 120 -18.54 -11.21 -13.26
C ASN A 120 -19.37 -10.07 -12.63
N THR A 121 -18.75 -9.21 -11.83
CA THR A 121 -19.40 -8.03 -11.23
C THR A 121 -19.35 -6.78 -12.14
N SER A 122 -18.51 -6.78 -13.18
CA SER A 122 -18.35 -5.64 -14.08
C SER A 122 -19.58 -5.38 -14.95
N CYS A 123 -20.05 -4.13 -14.99
CA CYS A 123 -21.06 -3.65 -15.95
C CYS A 123 -20.45 -3.22 -17.30
N ASN A 124 -19.13 -3.14 -17.41
CA ASN A 124 -18.42 -2.75 -18.62
C ASN A 124 -17.88 -3.98 -19.36
N ALA A 125 -18.43 -4.25 -20.56
CA ALA A 125 -18.08 -5.42 -21.37
C ALA A 125 -16.60 -5.42 -21.81
N THR A 126 -16.03 -4.25 -22.12
CA THR A 126 -14.63 -4.10 -22.57
C THR A 126 -13.64 -4.42 -21.46
N ILE A 127 -13.87 -3.94 -20.23
CA ILE A 127 -13.04 -4.21 -19.05
C ILE A 127 -13.16 -5.69 -18.67
N ALA A 128 -14.37 -6.24 -18.67
CA ALA A 128 -14.59 -7.66 -18.40
C ALA A 128 -13.86 -8.57 -19.39
N GLN A 129 -13.83 -8.21 -20.68
CA GLN A 129 -13.09 -8.96 -21.69
C GLN A 129 -11.57 -8.90 -21.46
N LYS A 130 -11.02 -7.73 -21.11
CA LYS A 130 -9.59 -7.59 -20.78
C LYS A 130 -9.20 -8.43 -19.57
N LEU A 131 -9.99 -8.40 -18.51
CA LEU A 131 -9.76 -9.21 -17.30
C LEU A 131 -9.79 -10.71 -17.62
N ARG A 132 -10.74 -11.17 -18.44
CA ARG A 132 -10.78 -12.58 -18.88
C ARG A 132 -9.57 -12.97 -19.73
N GLN A 133 -9.11 -12.09 -20.61
CA GLN A 133 -7.90 -12.35 -21.39
C GLN A 133 -6.65 -12.42 -20.49
N LEU A 134 -6.56 -11.54 -19.49
CA LEU A 134 -5.47 -11.53 -18.51
C LEU A 134 -5.49 -12.79 -17.65
N ALA A 135 -6.66 -13.18 -17.14
CA ALA A 135 -6.85 -14.44 -16.41
C ALA A 135 -6.45 -15.66 -17.24
N LYS A 136 -6.81 -15.70 -18.52
CA LYS A 136 -6.43 -16.81 -19.40
C LYS A 136 -4.91 -16.93 -19.56
N LYS A 137 -4.22 -15.81 -19.82
CA LYS A 137 -2.75 -15.81 -19.94
C LYS A 137 -2.06 -16.25 -18.65
N ALA A 138 -2.56 -15.76 -17.51
CA ALA A 138 -2.06 -16.15 -16.19
C ALA A 138 -2.27 -17.65 -15.94
N LEU A 139 -3.43 -18.20 -16.33
CA LEU A 139 -3.73 -19.62 -16.20
C LEU A 139 -2.81 -20.47 -17.07
N ASP A 140 -2.64 -20.12 -18.35
CA ASP A 140 -1.74 -20.84 -19.26
C ASP A 140 -0.32 -20.91 -18.69
N ARG A 141 0.19 -19.81 -18.10
CA ARG A 141 1.52 -19.80 -17.46
C ARG A 141 1.57 -20.63 -16.18
N ALA A 142 0.56 -20.53 -15.31
CA ALA A 142 0.47 -21.31 -14.08
C ALA A 142 0.45 -22.82 -14.35
N GLU A 143 -0.22 -23.26 -15.42
CA GLU A 143 -0.24 -24.67 -15.84
C GLU A 143 1.16 -25.17 -16.26
N VAL A 144 1.91 -24.35 -17.01
CA VAL A 144 3.29 -24.66 -17.39
C VAL A 144 4.18 -24.80 -16.16
N LEU A 145 4.07 -23.87 -15.21
CA LEU A 145 4.82 -23.91 -13.96
C LEU A 145 4.50 -25.15 -13.12
N LYS A 146 3.21 -25.50 -13.02
CA LYS A 146 2.76 -26.70 -12.31
C LYS A 146 3.24 -28.00 -12.98
N ALA A 147 3.35 -28.01 -14.31
CA ALA A 147 3.94 -29.13 -15.03
C ALA A 147 5.46 -29.25 -14.80
N GLN A 148 6.16 -28.11 -14.64
CA GLN A 148 7.58 -28.06 -14.32
C GLN A 148 7.87 -28.55 -12.90
N GLU A 149 7.05 -28.16 -11.92
CA GLU A 149 7.13 -28.63 -10.52
C GLU A 149 6.99 -30.16 -10.41
N ARG A 150 6.16 -30.77 -11.26
CA ARG A 150 6.00 -32.24 -11.32
C ARG A 150 7.17 -32.96 -12.01
N ARG A 151 7.98 -32.24 -12.80
CA ARG A 151 9.12 -32.80 -13.55
C ARG A 151 10.46 -32.63 -12.83
N SER A 152 10.56 -31.74 -11.85
CA SER A 152 11.66 -31.78 -10.89
C SER A 152 11.69 -33.15 -10.23
N PRO A 153 12.77 -33.94 -10.37
CA PRO A 153 12.85 -35.23 -9.71
C PRO A 153 12.76 -34.98 -8.21
N SER A 154 11.72 -35.53 -7.58
CA SER A 154 11.69 -35.68 -6.14
C SER A 154 12.95 -36.45 -5.79
N LEU A 155 13.93 -35.78 -5.17
CA LEU A 155 15.04 -36.46 -4.55
C LEU A 155 14.42 -37.37 -3.50
N GLU A 156 14.40 -38.68 -3.76
CA GLU A 156 14.07 -39.70 -2.77
C GLU A 156 15.11 -39.58 -1.65
N LEU A 157 14.77 -38.80 -0.63
CA LEU A 157 15.46 -38.85 0.64
C LEU A 157 15.05 -40.16 1.31
N PRO A 158 16.02 -40.93 1.88
CA PRO A 158 15.71 -42.14 2.63
C PRO A 158 14.69 -41.85 3.73
N GLU A 159 13.75 -42.77 3.95
CA GLU A 159 12.75 -42.67 5.03
C GLU A 159 13.45 -42.37 6.37
N PRO A 160 13.00 -41.34 7.12
CA PRO A 160 13.55 -41.07 8.44
C PRO A 160 13.23 -42.26 9.37
N PRO A 161 14.17 -42.66 10.26
CA PRO A 161 13.92 -43.71 11.23
C PRO A 161 12.67 -43.38 12.05
N VAL A 162 11.81 -44.38 12.23
CA VAL A 162 10.64 -44.29 13.12
C VAL A 162 11.10 -43.96 14.54
N ASP A 163 10.84 -42.73 14.99
CA ASP A 163 11.18 -42.30 16.34
C ASP A 163 10.43 -43.16 17.37
N GLU A 164 11.20 -43.80 18.26
CA GLU A 164 10.77 -44.61 19.41
C GLU A 164 10.11 -43.77 20.53
N ILE A 165 9.24 -42.82 20.18
CA ILE A 165 8.54 -41.96 21.16
C ILE A 165 7.35 -42.70 21.81
N SER A 166 7.03 -43.92 21.36
CA SER A 166 5.90 -44.73 21.84
C SER A 166 6.08 -45.32 23.23
N ASN A 167 7.29 -45.24 23.84
CA ASN A 167 7.61 -45.95 25.09
C ASN A 167 7.74 -45.07 26.34
N LEU A 168 7.36 -43.80 26.30
CA LEU A 168 7.38 -42.96 27.51
C LEU A 168 6.12 -43.19 28.36
N LYS A 169 6.23 -44.10 29.33
CA LYS A 169 5.28 -44.20 30.46
C LYS A 169 5.35 -42.92 31.29
N ILE A 170 4.29 -42.10 31.21
CA ILE A 170 4.06 -40.97 32.12
C ILE A 170 3.70 -41.53 33.50
N SER A 171 4.67 -41.53 34.41
CA SER A 171 4.42 -41.67 35.85
C SER A 171 3.81 -40.36 36.35
N LYS A 172 2.64 -40.47 36.99
CA LYS A 172 1.81 -39.34 37.41
C LYS A 172 1.99 -39.11 38.91
N ASP A 173 3.15 -38.63 39.32
CA ASP A 173 3.37 -38.18 40.69
C ASP A 173 3.35 -36.65 40.72
N PHE A 174 2.20 -36.13 41.15
CA PHE A 174 2.02 -34.76 41.57
C PHE A 174 2.67 -34.58 42.94
N GLU A 175 3.76 -33.83 43.02
CA GLU A 175 4.18 -33.20 44.29
C GLU A 175 4.16 -31.67 44.16
N GLN A 176 3.36 -31.06 45.03
CA GLN A 176 3.29 -29.61 45.26
C GLN A 176 4.63 -29.08 45.76
N PRO A 177 5.15 -27.95 45.25
CA PRO A 177 6.21 -27.23 45.93
C PRO A 177 5.63 -26.37 47.05
N THR A 178 6.00 -26.70 48.28
CA THR A 178 5.84 -25.84 49.44
C THR A 178 6.79 -24.65 49.36
N ALA A 179 6.30 -23.49 49.79
CA ALA A 179 7.06 -22.25 49.80
C ALA A 179 8.19 -22.29 50.85
N SER A 180 9.38 -21.82 50.47
CA SER A 180 10.32 -21.20 51.40
C SER A 180 11.17 -20.15 50.68
N PRO A 181 11.36 -18.95 51.28
CA PRO A 181 12.07 -17.84 50.67
C PRO A 181 13.54 -17.90 51.08
N ASN A 182 14.47 -17.86 50.11
CA ASN A 182 15.78 -17.26 50.38
C ASN A 182 16.53 -16.87 49.10
N SER A 183 16.71 -15.56 48.97
CA SER A 183 17.83 -14.82 48.40
C SER A 183 18.73 -15.52 47.37
N SER A 184 18.69 -15.03 46.13
CA SER A 184 19.85 -14.31 45.56
C SER A 184 19.50 -13.70 44.20
N LYS A 185 19.66 -12.38 44.12
CA LYS A 185 19.53 -11.59 42.89
C LYS A 185 20.59 -12.05 41.89
N LYS A 186 20.19 -12.76 40.84
CA LYS A 186 21.01 -12.92 39.63
C LYS A 186 20.33 -12.17 38.49
N THR A 187 20.82 -10.97 38.23
CA THR A 187 20.59 -10.22 36.99
C THR A 187 21.03 -11.08 35.82
N LEU A 188 20.08 -11.61 35.06
CA LEU A 188 20.36 -12.31 33.81
C LEU A 188 20.65 -11.26 32.74
N ARG A 189 21.94 -11.12 32.45
CA ARG A 189 22.50 -10.31 31.36
C ARG A 189 22.22 -11.06 30.05
N ILE A 190 21.20 -10.63 29.30
CA ILE A 190 20.89 -11.19 27.98
C ILE A 190 22.05 -10.86 27.04
N LYS A 191 22.80 -11.89 26.65
CA LYS A 191 23.86 -11.81 25.65
C LYS A 191 23.28 -12.40 24.36
N GLN A 192 22.76 -11.55 23.49
CA GLN A 192 22.40 -11.98 22.13
C GLN A 192 23.69 -12.28 21.37
N LYS A 193 23.91 -13.55 21.03
CA LYS A 193 24.91 -13.97 20.05
C LYS A 193 24.15 -14.33 18.77
N ALA A 194 24.38 -13.53 17.74
CA ALA A 194 24.08 -13.90 16.37
C ALA A 194 25.01 -15.05 15.94
N GLY A 195 24.46 -16.15 15.46
CA GLY A 195 25.21 -17.27 14.90
C GLY A 195 24.37 -18.53 14.88
N GLY A 196 23.94 -18.93 13.67
CA GLY A 196 23.10 -20.09 13.45
C GLY A 196 23.67 -21.38 14.04
N SER A 197 22.83 -22.07 14.80
CA SER A 197 22.94 -23.47 15.22
C SER A 197 21.55 -23.89 15.71
N ASP A 198 21.23 -25.18 15.69
CA ASP A 198 19.98 -25.84 16.11
C ASP A 198 19.44 -25.53 17.53
N ASP A 199 19.98 -24.50 18.19
CA ASP A 199 19.68 -24.01 19.54
C ASP A 199 18.68 -22.83 19.54
N ASP A 200 18.01 -22.58 18.41
CA ASP A 200 16.99 -21.51 18.24
C ASP A 200 15.60 -21.90 18.80
N ARG A 201 15.54 -23.03 19.52
CA ARG A 201 14.29 -23.54 20.09
C ARG A 201 14.13 -23.01 21.51
N LEU A 202 13.28 -22.00 21.65
CA LEU A 202 12.79 -21.50 22.94
C LEU A 202 12.53 -22.66 23.90
N THR A 203 13.08 -22.57 25.12
CA THR A 203 12.88 -23.61 26.13
C THR A 203 11.40 -23.69 26.54
N LYS A 204 10.96 -24.84 27.09
CA LYS A 204 9.56 -25.03 27.51
C LYS A 204 9.08 -23.95 28.50
N SER A 205 9.97 -23.50 29.39
CA SER A 205 9.70 -22.39 30.31
C SER A 205 9.54 -21.05 29.58
N GLU A 206 10.38 -20.76 28.60
CA GLU A 206 10.28 -19.52 27.81
C GLU A 206 9.03 -19.53 26.94
N LEU A 207 8.69 -20.66 26.32
CA LEU A 207 7.41 -20.84 25.60
C LEU A 207 6.21 -20.62 26.51
N ALA A 208 6.25 -21.08 27.77
CA ALA A 208 5.16 -20.87 28.73
C ALA A 208 5.04 -19.39 29.14
N VAL A 209 6.18 -18.73 29.39
CA VAL A 209 6.19 -17.29 29.68
C VAL A 209 5.66 -16.50 28.48
N LEU A 210 6.14 -16.81 27.27
CA LEU A 210 5.67 -16.18 26.03
C LEU A 210 4.18 -16.43 25.84
N ALA A 211 3.66 -17.65 26.00
CA ALA A 211 2.24 -17.93 25.89
C ALA A 211 1.38 -17.07 26.83
N ILE A 212 1.87 -16.80 28.05
CA ILE A 212 1.18 -15.93 29.02
C ILE A 212 1.31 -14.45 28.62
N THR A 213 2.51 -13.98 28.30
CA THR A 213 2.76 -12.56 28.01
C THR A 213 2.31 -12.13 26.61
N SER A 214 2.17 -13.08 25.69
CA SER A 214 1.69 -12.88 24.33
C SER A 214 0.20 -12.55 24.29
N ASN A 215 -0.57 -12.82 25.35
CA ASN A 215 -1.99 -12.49 25.35
C ASN A 215 -2.21 -11.10 25.98
N VAL A 216 -2.37 -10.08 25.14
CA VAL A 216 -2.63 -8.70 25.57
C VAL A 216 -4.06 -8.32 25.19
N ASN A 217 -4.88 -7.96 26.18
CA ASN A 217 -6.30 -7.60 25.98
C ASN A 217 -7.12 -8.70 25.29
N GLY A 218 -6.83 -9.97 25.59
CA GLY A 218 -7.50 -11.13 24.97
C GLY A 218 -7.08 -11.39 23.52
N ARG A 219 -6.11 -10.63 22.99
CA ARG A 219 -5.52 -10.85 21.67
C ARG A 219 -4.16 -11.51 21.83
N GLN A 220 -3.97 -12.62 21.11
CA GLN A 220 -2.69 -13.33 21.07
C GLN A 220 -1.73 -12.65 20.08
N TYR A 221 -0.61 -12.17 20.60
CA TYR A 221 0.51 -11.58 19.87
C TYR A 221 1.64 -12.59 19.85
N VAL A 222 1.83 -13.22 18.70
CA VAL A 222 2.86 -14.23 18.52
C VAL A 222 4.24 -13.52 18.44
N PRO A 223 5.30 -14.07 19.05
CA PRO A 223 6.67 -13.57 18.83
C PRO A 223 7.03 -13.61 17.34
N PHE A 224 8.07 -12.87 16.92
CA PHE A 224 8.63 -13.03 15.58
C PHE A 224 9.12 -14.47 15.40
N LEU A 225 8.40 -15.26 14.60
CA LEU A 225 8.68 -16.64 14.29
C LEU A 225 9.29 -16.76 12.90
N ALA A 226 9.96 -17.88 12.61
CA ALA A 226 10.48 -18.17 11.27
C ALA A 226 9.39 -18.17 10.17
N VAL A 227 8.12 -18.34 10.53
CA VAL A 227 6.97 -18.19 9.61
C VAL A 227 6.76 -16.73 9.17
N ASP A 228 7.10 -15.76 10.00
CA ASP A 228 6.97 -14.33 9.70
C ASP A 228 8.00 -13.88 8.65
N LEU A 229 9.10 -14.63 8.47
CA LEU A 229 10.04 -14.42 7.36
C LEU A 229 9.38 -14.65 5.99
N LYS A 230 8.29 -15.42 5.95
CA LYS A 230 7.49 -15.67 4.75
C LYS A 230 6.26 -14.77 4.68
N GLU A 231 6.05 -13.90 5.68
CA GLU A 231 4.91 -12.97 5.69
C GLU A 231 5.08 -11.92 4.58
N ARG A 232 4.00 -11.72 3.81
CA ARG A 232 4.03 -10.81 2.67
C ARG A 232 3.56 -9.43 3.12
N PHE A 233 4.45 -8.45 3.15
CA PHE A 233 4.06 -7.08 3.52
C PHE A 233 3.33 -6.32 2.39
N ALA A 234 3.28 -6.89 1.18
CA ALA A 234 2.58 -6.35 0.03
C ALA A 234 1.38 -7.22 -0.31
N TYR A 235 0.25 -6.95 0.35
CA TYR A 235 -0.99 -7.65 0.07
C TYR A 235 -1.75 -6.97 -1.07
N PRO A 236 -2.20 -7.74 -2.07
CA PRO A 236 -3.15 -7.21 -3.05
C PRO A 236 -4.48 -6.90 -2.36
N VAL A 237 -4.86 -7.69 -1.36
CA VAL A 237 -6.05 -7.46 -0.55
C VAL A 237 -5.75 -6.47 0.56
N PRO A 238 -6.52 -5.37 0.68
CA PRO A 238 -6.46 -4.53 1.86
C PRO A 238 -6.65 -5.41 3.10
N PHE A 239 -5.65 -5.39 3.98
CA PHE A 239 -5.69 -6.16 5.21
C PHE A 239 -6.95 -5.82 6.00
N THR A 240 -7.69 -6.85 6.43
CA THR A 240 -8.85 -6.72 7.31
C THR A 240 -8.51 -7.38 8.63
N ASP A 241 -8.54 -6.60 9.72
CA ASP A 241 -8.33 -7.15 11.07
C ASP A 241 -9.45 -8.14 11.39
N LYS A 242 -9.08 -9.37 11.75
CA LYS A 242 -10.01 -10.42 12.20
C LYS A 242 -10.80 -9.99 13.43
N ASN A 243 -10.22 -9.15 14.27
CA ASN A 243 -10.83 -8.63 15.49
C ASN A 243 -11.61 -7.32 15.26
N GLY A 244 -11.73 -6.87 14.01
CA GLY A 244 -12.45 -5.67 13.63
C GLY A 244 -11.73 -4.37 13.98
N LEU A 245 -12.47 -3.26 13.93
CA LEU A 245 -11.93 -1.92 14.14
C LEU A 245 -11.63 -1.66 15.61
N LEU A 246 -10.68 -0.77 15.88
CA LEU A 246 -10.31 -0.38 17.23
C LEU A 246 -11.52 0.23 17.96
N ALA A 247 -11.85 -0.32 19.13
CA ALA A 247 -12.88 0.24 20.00
C ALA A 247 -12.45 1.63 20.48
N LEU A 248 -13.33 2.61 20.28
CA LEU A 248 -13.07 4.01 20.61
C LEU A 248 -13.83 4.40 21.89
N SER A 249 -13.23 5.27 22.69
CA SER A 249 -13.93 5.92 23.81
C SER A 249 -14.97 6.93 23.31
N ASP A 250 -15.95 7.30 24.15
CA ASP A 250 -17.00 8.28 23.80
C ASP A 250 -16.45 9.62 23.27
N LYS A 251 -15.31 10.06 23.80
CA LYS A 251 -14.63 11.29 23.35
C LYS A 251 -14.08 11.13 21.93
N GLN A 252 -13.53 9.96 21.60
CA GLN A 252 -12.97 9.66 20.28
C GLN A 252 -14.06 9.46 19.24
N ILE A 253 -15.16 8.77 19.58
CA ILE A 253 -16.31 8.58 18.69
C ILE A 253 -16.89 9.92 18.24
N LYS A 254 -16.99 10.91 19.15
CA LYS A 254 -17.46 12.26 18.80
C LYS A 254 -16.58 12.98 17.77
N ARG A 255 -15.29 12.63 17.66
CA ARG A 255 -14.32 13.31 16.79
C ARG A 255 -13.99 12.53 15.53
N LEU A 256 -14.09 11.21 15.56
CA LEU A 256 -13.79 10.34 14.43
C LEU A 256 -15.06 10.11 13.60
N LYS A 257 -15.03 10.52 12.33
CA LYS A 257 -16.16 10.38 11.40
C LYS A 257 -16.41 8.92 11.01
N SER A 258 -15.35 8.24 10.57
CA SER A 258 -15.37 6.84 10.16
C SER A 258 -13.95 6.32 10.01
N TRP A 259 -13.79 5.01 10.08
CA TRP A 259 -12.57 4.33 9.65
C TRP A 259 -12.65 4.15 8.14
N MET A 260 -11.77 4.81 7.40
CA MET A 260 -11.69 4.69 5.95
C MET A 260 -10.24 4.51 5.51
N ARG A 261 -10.04 3.76 4.43
CA ARG A 261 -8.74 3.64 3.77
C ARG A 261 -8.47 4.87 2.93
N PRO A 262 -7.20 5.25 2.70
CA PRO A 262 -6.86 6.37 1.83
C PRO A 262 -7.58 6.30 0.48
N ASP A 263 -7.58 5.13 -0.15
CA ASP A 263 -8.18 4.88 -1.46
C ASP A 263 -9.71 5.13 -1.49
N GLU A 264 -10.38 5.08 -0.32
CA GLU A 264 -11.83 5.27 -0.20
C GLU A 264 -12.23 6.76 -0.16
N PHE A 265 -11.29 7.66 0.13
CA PHE A 265 -11.56 9.10 0.22
C PHE A 265 -10.61 9.99 -0.59
N MET A 266 -9.55 9.43 -1.19
CA MET A 266 -8.63 10.15 -2.07
C MET A 266 -8.12 9.28 -3.23
N GLN A 267 -7.91 9.89 -4.39
CA GLN A 267 -7.61 9.18 -5.65
C GLN A 267 -6.17 8.64 -5.75
N CYS A 268 -5.21 9.42 -5.25
CA CYS A 268 -3.79 9.11 -5.29
C CYS A 268 -3.19 9.36 -3.90
N PRO A 269 -3.42 8.44 -2.94
CA PRO A 269 -2.83 8.57 -1.62
C PRO A 269 -1.31 8.59 -1.70
N LYS A 270 -0.71 9.67 -1.23
CA LYS A 270 0.74 9.82 -1.10
C LYS A 270 1.07 10.11 0.35
N ILE A 271 1.94 9.29 0.94
CA ILE A 271 2.44 9.51 2.31
C ILE A 271 3.45 10.67 2.32
N ILE A 272 4.25 10.79 1.25
CA ILE A 272 5.28 11.82 1.09
C ILE A 272 5.14 12.39 -0.32
N ASP A 273 4.89 13.70 -0.44
CA ASP A 273 4.77 14.38 -1.75
C ASP A 273 5.93 15.34 -2.02
N ARG A 274 6.37 16.09 -1.00
CA ARG A 274 7.52 17.00 -1.09
C ARG A 274 8.49 16.73 0.06
N ILE A 275 9.74 16.47 -0.29
CA ILE A 275 10.85 16.38 0.66
C ILE A 275 11.66 17.65 0.47
N ASP A 276 11.71 18.50 1.49
CA ASP A 276 12.59 19.67 1.52
C ASP A 276 13.63 19.49 2.62
N SER A 277 14.89 19.53 2.25
CA SER A 277 16.03 19.42 3.17
C SER A 277 16.40 20.74 3.84
N SER A 278 15.78 21.87 3.45
CA SER A 278 16.11 23.21 3.93
C SER A 278 15.94 23.41 5.45
N THR A 279 15.13 22.58 6.11
CA THR A 279 14.84 22.68 7.55
C THR A 279 15.76 21.82 8.41
N ILE A 280 16.60 20.96 7.82
CA ILE A 280 17.53 20.11 8.56
C ILE A 280 18.72 20.97 9.01
N LYS A 281 18.79 21.28 10.30
CA LYS A 281 19.94 21.96 10.93
C LYS A 281 20.83 20.91 11.59
N GLN A 282 22.07 20.80 11.12
CA GLN A 282 23.11 20.04 11.81
C GLN A 282 23.73 20.95 12.88
N HIS A 283 23.55 20.61 14.16
CA HIS A 283 24.37 21.18 15.21
C HIS A 283 25.71 20.44 15.21
N SER A 284 26.76 21.13 14.75
CA SER A 284 28.16 20.75 14.97
C SER A 284 28.64 21.25 16.32
#